data_AF-A0A0K8QWV4-F1
#
_entry.id   AF-A0A0K8QWV4-F1
#
_cell.length_a   1.000
_cell.length_b   1.000
_cell.length_c   1.000
_cell.angle_alpha   90.00
_cell.angle_beta   90.00
_cell.angle_gamma   90.00
#
_symmetry.space_group_name_H-M   'P 1'
#
loop_
_entity.id
_entity.type
_entity.pdbx_description
1 polymer ?
#
loop_
_entity_poly.entity_id
_entity_poly.type
_entity_poly.pdbx_seq_one_letter_code
_entity_poly.pdbx_strand_id
1 'polypeptide(L)'
;MKTTWKTFMFLIISTLVLVSCEEDTLDPLTGKYSPPDVYDLTILGAQEREKAGPLYAFSLDLKDNESNTLSMTLFSTDYILPASDYTPSLQAANKTYLISSNGTTFNGQQVVDGTLSIALQDSNYTIGGILYLADETVLKLSGGFTYAYQPDPYIPTYTYTDETQTPAMGGAQGSTPIEGSAMHRITVYADGVFYAYLEVVADANATSLSGTYTIKDGVNSVGQIGNGYYLDWSWYGGAGTLQGGSYYMKGEDKMFLREGAGTVTIADNGGKLAITGENLSLLDLEALIASKGANWTNLPAKGSFILTDVTLSN
;
A
#
# COMPACT_ATOMS: atom_id res chain seq x y z
N MET A 1 72.53 -28.83 67.87
CA MET A 1 72.58 -29.45 66.51
C MET A 1 71.30 -30.22 66.29
N LYS A 2 70.69 -30.10 65.09
CA LYS A 2 69.40 -30.71 64.67
C LYS A 2 68.11 -29.97 65.05
N THR A 3 68.00 -28.70 64.69
CA THR A 3 66.66 -28.07 64.48
C THR A 3 66.67 -26.90 63.48
N THR A 4 67.77 -26.70 62.75
CA THR A 4 67.91 -25.64 61.72
C THR A 4 67.37 -26.04 60.35
N TRP A 5 66.90 -27.27 60.16
CA TRP A 5 66.38 -27.78 58.87
C TRP A 5 64.87 -27.50 58.67
N LYS A 6 64.08 -27.43 59.75
CA LYS A 6 62.61 -27.26 59.63
C LYS A 6 62.17 -25.81 59.43
N THR A 7 63.02 -24.83 59.76
CA THR A 7 62.75 -23.40 59.53
C THR A 7 63.06 -22.94 58.11
N PHE A 8 63.90 -23.68 57.37
CA PHE A 8 64.24 -23.33 55.99
C PHE A 8 63.17 -23.77 54.97
N MET A 9 62.33 -24.75 55.33
CA MET A 9 61.26 -25.24 54.46
C MET A 9 59.94 -24.46 54.62
N PHE A 10 59.82 -23.62 55.66
CA PHE A 10 58.66 -22.73 55.86
C PHE A 10 58.84 -21.34 55.22
N LEU A 11 60.04 -21.01 54.73
CA LEU A 11 60.34 -19.72 54.09
C LEU A 11 60.17 -19.74 52.56
N ILE A 12 59.72 -20.85 51.98
CA ILE A 12 59.52 -21.04 50.53
C ILE A 12 58.01 -21.07 50.16
N ILE A 13 57.09 -20.97 51.15
CA ILE A 13 55.62 -20.99 50.91
C ILE A 13 54.96 -19.68 51.38
N SER A 14 55.68 -18.55 51.30
CA SER A 14 55.06 -17.23 51.46
C SER A 14 55.46 -16.20 50.40
N THR A 15 56.13 -16.64 49.33
CA THR A 15 56.48 -15.81 48.17
C THR A 15 55.54 -16.03 46.98
N LEU A 16 54.36 -16.60 47.21
CA LEU A 16 53.37 -16.93 46.17
C LEU A 16 52.08 -16.11 46.25
N VAL A 17 52.11 -14.97 46.95
CA VAL A 17 51.08 -13.93 46.86
C VAL A 17 51.83 -12.61 46.99
N LEU A 18 51.52 -11.63 46.14
CA LEU A 18 52.23 -10.34 45.95
C LEU A 18 53.33 -10.35 44.86
N VAL A 19 53.04 -10.91 43.69
CA VAL A 19 53.33 -10.14 42.48
C VAL A 19 52.05 -9.38 42.19
N SER A 20 52.13 -8.08 42.41
CA SER A 20 51.18 -7.10 41.91
C SER A 20 50.77 -7.49 40.49
N CYS A 21 49.46 -7.59 40.23
CA CYS A 21 48.99 -7.08 38.96
C CYS A 21 49.54 -5.65 38.91
N GLU A 22 50.58 -5.43 38.11
CA GLU A 22 50.70 -4.12 37.51
C GLU A 22 49.32 -3.84 36.93
N GLU A 23 48.77 -2.68 37.25
CA GLU A 23 47.76 -2.13 36.37
C GLU A 23 48.46 -2.04 35.02
N ASP A 24 48.26 -3.06 34.17
CA ASP A 24 48.12 -2.83 32.74
C ASP A 24 46.96 -1.84 32.69
N THR A 25 47.31 -0.56 32.84
CA THR A 25 46.50 0.54 32.37
C THR A 25 46.17 0.12 30.96
N LEU A 26 44.93 -0.32 30.73
CA LEU A 26 44.37 -0.44 29.40
C LEU A 26 44.80 0.83 28.69
N ASP A 27 45.75 0.69 27.76
CA ASP A 27 46.25 1.81 26.98
C ASP A 27 45.01 2.57 26.50
N PRO A 28 44.86 3.87 26.81
CA PRO A 28 43.65 4.57 26.44
C PRO A 28 43.48 4.38 24.93
N LEU A 29 42.36 3.80 24.53
CA LEU A 29 42.00 3.54 23.13
C LEU A 29 41.85 4.84 22.30
N THR A 30 42.28 5.98 22.86
CA THR A 30 42.49 7.25 22.18
C THR A 30 43.28 7.02 20.89
N GLY A 31 42.61 7.18 19.76
CA GLY A 31 43.19 7.04 18.42
C GLY A 31 42.91 5.71 17.70
N LYS A 32 42.27 4.72 18.34
CA LYS A 32 41.91 3.46 17.64
C LYS A 32 40.60 3.55 16.84
N TYR A 33 39.70 4.43 17.27
CA TYR A 33 38.44 4.72 16.59
C TYR A 33 38.30 6.22 16.47
N SER A 34 38.27 6.73 15.24
CA SER A 34 37.90 8.12 15.00
C SER A 34 36.48 8.34 15.52
N PRO A 35 36.21 9.44 16.26
CA PRO A 35 34.86 9.78 16.65
C PRO A 35 33.99 9.97 15.39
N PRO A 36 32.69 9.62 15.42
CA PRO A 36 31.81 9.85 14.30
C PRO A 36 31.70 11.34 13.95
N ASP A 37 31.66 11.66 12.67
CA ASP A 37 31.32 12.99 12.19
C ASP A 37 29.84 13.24 12.41
N VAL A 38 29.50 14.35 13.05
CA VAL A 38 28.13 14.64 13.49
C VAL A 38 27.48 15.66 12.56
N TYR A 39 26.31 15.32 12.02
CA TYR A 39 25.55 16.18 11.11
C TYR A 39 24.10 16.34 11.56
N ASP A 40 23.60 17.57 11.46
CA ASP A 40 22.23 17.95 11.80
C ASP A 40 21.44 18.32 10.53
N LEU A 41 20.73 17.34 9.98
CA LEU A 41 20.04 17.38 8.70
C LEU A 41 18.60 17.90 8.87
N THR A 42 18.43 19.21 8.78
CA THR A 42 17.14 19.89 9.07
C THR A 42 16.43 20.43 7.82
N ILE A 43 17.10 20.43 6.66
CA ILE A 43 16.56 21.03 5.43
C ILE A 43 16.19 19.91 4.45
N LEU A 44 14.91 19.80 4.11
CA LEU A 44 14.44 18.92 3.04
C LEU A 44 14.68 19.59 1.68
N GLY A 45 15.63 19.06 0.91
CA GLY A 45 15.99 19.55 -0.43
C GLY A 45 15.04 19.05 -1.52
N ALA A 46 14.75 17.75 -1.51
CA ALA A 46 13.86 17.10 -2.48
C ALA A 46 13.12 15.94 -1.81
N GLN A 47 11.89 15.69 -2.29
CA GLN A 47 11.12 14.50 -1.93
C GLN A 47 10.36 13.98 -3.14
N GLU A 48 10.50 12.69 -3.39
CA GLU A 48 9.73 11.97 -4.41
C GLU A 48 9.24 10.65 -3.85
N ARG A 49 8.13 10.18 -4.39
CA ARG A 49 7.59 8.87 -4.05
C ARG A 49 7.08 8.18 -5.30
N GLU A 50 7.48 6.93 -5.45
CA GLU A 50 7.06 6.06 -6.54
C GLU A 50 6.51 4.75 -6.00
N LYS A 51 5.53 4.18 -6.70
CA LYS A 51 5.08 2.81 -6.44
C LYS A 51 6.02 1.85 -7.20
N ALA A 52 6.72 0.99 -6.46
CA ALA A 52 7.67 0.02 -7.00
C ALA A 52 7.21 -1.41 -6.67
N GLY A 53 6.32 -1.95 -7.49
CA GLY A 53 5.68 -3.25 -7.23
C GLY A 53 4.88 -3.21 -5.91
N PRO A 54 5.11 -4.13 -4.95
CA PRO A 54 4.39 -4.11 -3.67
C PRO A 54 4.84 -2.98 -2.73
N LEU A 55 5.98 -2.34 -3.00
CA LEU A 55 6.59 -1.33 -2.14
C LEU A 55 6.31 0.10 -2.65
N TYR A 56 6.54 1.06 -1.79
CA TYR A 56 6.71 2.47 -2.08
C TYR A 56 8.18 2.82 -1.85
N ALA A 57 8.79 3.48 -2.84
CA ALA A 57 10.13 4.04 -2.74
C ALA A 57 10.00 5.53 -2.39
N PHE A 58 10.63 5.95 -1.30
CA PHE A 58 10.67 7.32 -0.80
C PHE A 58 12.07 7.87 -1.03
N SER A 59 12.24 8.68 -2.06
CA SER A 59 13.49 9.36 -2.36
C SER A 59 13.53 10.69 -1.63
N LEU A 60 14.54 10.89 -0.79
CA LEU A 60 14.69 12.06 0.08
C LEU A 60 16.11 12.62 -0.06
N ASP A 61 16.21 13.93 -0.20
CA ASP A 61 17.45 14.67 -0.01
C ASP A 61 17.34 15.52 1.25
N LEU A 62 18.14 15.21 2.26
CA LEU A 62 18.21 15.98 3.51
C LEU A 62 19.56 16.70 3.59
N LYS A 63 19.54 17.95 4.04
CA LYS A 63 20.72 18.81 4.12
C LYS A 63 20.90 19.43 5.49
N ASP A 64 22.14 19.68 5.86
CA ASP A 64 22.46 20.60 6.95
C ASP A 64 22.63 22.05 6.45
N ASN A 65 22.96 22.96 7.37
CA ASN A 65 23.18 24.37 7.05
C ASN A 65 24.46 24.63 6.22
N GLU A 66 25.39 23.67 6.19
CA GLU A 66 26.62 23.73 5.40
C GLU A 66 26.45 23.09 4.01
N SER A 67 25.22 22.68 3.67
CA SER A 67 24.86 21.98 2.43
C SER A 67 25.44 20.58 2.28
N ASN A 68 25.89 19.96 3.38
CA ASN A 68 26.15 18.53 3.39
C ASN A 68 24.83 17.79 3.14
N THR A 69 24.81 16.88 2.19
CA THR A 69 23.58 16.28 1.65
C THR A 69 23.58 14.78 1.85
N LEU A 70 22.54 14.27 2.49
CA LEU A 70 22.19 12.85 2.53
C LEU A 70 21.07 12.59 1.53
N SER A 71 21.39 11.88 0.45
CA SER A 71 20.44 11.42 -0.55
C SER A 71 20.12 9.96 -0.29
N MET A 72 18.86 9.62 -0.07
CA MET A 72 18.44 8.26 0.27
C MET A 72 17.19 7.84 -0.49
N THR A 73 17.06 6.54 -0.72
CA THR A 73 15.79 5.93 -1.13
C THR A 73 15.40 4.89 -0.09
N LEU A 74 14.33 5.17 0.64
CA LEU A 74 13.75 4.30 1.66
C LEU A 74 12.61 3.49 1.05
N PHE A 75 12.44 2.24 1.47
CA PHE A 75 11.40 1.36 0.95
C PHE A 75 10.42 0.96 2.06
N SER A 76 9.12 1.04 1.79
CA SER A 76 8.08 0.54 2.69
C SER A 76 6.91 -0.08 1.94
N THR A 77 6.14 -0.94 2.58
CA THR A 77 4.79 -1.31 2.12
C THR A 77 3.77 -0.20 2.35
N ASP A 78 4.03 0.69 3.30
CA ASP A 78 3.15 1.79 3.65
C ASP A 78 3.24 2.91 2.61
N TYR A 79 2.10 3.49 2.32
CA TYR A 79 1.95 4.57 1.36
C TYR A 79 2.53 5.91 1.84
N ILE A 80 2.39 6.20 3.13
CA ILE A 80 2.99 7.36 3.79
C ILE A 80 4.29 6.89 4.44
N LEU A 81 5.35 7.71 4.36
CA LEU A 81 6.67 7.39 4.93
C LEU A 81 6.49 6.98 6.41
N PRO A 82 6.68 5.70 6.76
CA PRO A 82 6.40 5.27 8.12
C PRO A 82 7.56 5.64 9.05
N ALA A 83 7.21 5.96 10.29
CA ALA A 83 8.15 6.00 11.39
C ALA A 83 8.65 4.58 11.67
N SER A 84 9.93 4.33 11.44
CA SER A 84 10.58 3.03 11.59
C SER A 84 12.09 3.18 11.52
N ASP A 85 12.79 2.14 11.96
CA ASP A 85 14.18 1.92 11.58
C ASP A 85 14.23 1.29 10.18
N TYR A 86 15.19 1.76 9.38
CA TYR A 86 15.52 1.31 8.04
C TYR A 86 16.95 0.78 8.04
N THR A 87 17.11 -0.43 7.51
CA THR A 87 18.40 -1.13 7.45
C THR A 87 18.97 -1.16 6.03
N PRO A 88 20.28 -1.34 5.87
CA PRO A 88 20.90 -1.36 4.55
C PRO A 88 20.55 -2.66 3.84
N SER A 89 20.33 -2.58 2.53
CA SER A 89 20.08 -3.75 1.69
C SER A 89 20.59 -3.56 0.27
N LEU A 90 20.99 -4.66 -0.36
CA LEU A 90 21.30 -4.69 -1.80
C LEU A 90 20.03 -4.72 -2.66
N GLN A 91 18.89 -5.06 -2.07
CA GLN A 91 17.60 -5.18 -2.76
C GLN A 91 16.51 -4.39 -2.02
N ALA A 92 15.57 -3.84 -2.77
CA ALA A 92 14.40 -3.17 -2.21
C ALA A 92 13.56 -4.17 -1.40
N ALA A 93 13.34 -3.87 -0.13
CA ALA A 93 12.52 -4.66 0.78
C ALA A 93 11.82 -3.73 1.77
N ASN A 94 10.80 -4.23 2.47
CA ASN A 94 10.11 -3.40 3.46
C ASN A 94 11.09 -2.93 4.55
N LYS A 95 11.09 -1.63 4.85
CA LYS A 95 11.93 -0.98 5.86
C LYS A 95 13.43 -1.12 5.59
N THR A 96 13.83 -0.98 4.33
CA THR A 96 15.25 -0.94 3.95
C THR A 96 15.59 0.33 3.18
N TYR A 97 16.88 0.63 3.09
CA TYR A 97 17.44 1.57 2.12
C TYR A 97 18.50 0.88 1.27
N LEU A 98 18.68 1.33 0.02
CA LEU A 98 19.61 0.69 -0.89
C LEU A 98 21.05 1.13 -0.62
N ILE A 99 21.98 0.18 -0.62
CA ILE A 99 23.43 0.42 -0.55
C ILE A 99 24.16 0.03 -1.85
N SER A 100 23.46 0.01 -2.99
CA SER A 100 24.06 -0.23 -4.31
C SER A 100 24.56 1.06 -4.96
N SER A 101 25.12 1.01 -6.17
CA SER A 101 25.68 2.18 -6.87
C SER A 101 24.70 3.33 -7.14
N ASN A 102 23.40 3.05 -7.08
CA ASN A 102 22.32 4.04 -7.20
C ASN A 102 21.55 4.21 -5.86
N GLY A 103 22.16 3.79 -4.76
CA GLY A 103 21.55 3.78 -3.43
C GLY A 103 21.80 5.06 -2.63
N THR A 104 21.73 4.93 -1.31
CA THR A 104 21.92 6.03 -0.37
C THR A 104 23.37 6.54 -0.41
N THR A 105 23.53 7.85 -0.47
CA THR A 105 24.82 8.54 -0.46
C THR A 105 24.84 9.72 0.50
N PHE A 106 26.02 10.03 1.02
CA PHE A 106 26.29 11.26 1.75
C PHE A 106 27.34 12.07 0.99
N ASN A 107 27.03 13.30 0.59
CA ASN A 107 27.86 14.13 -0.27
C ASN A 107 28.33 13.41 -1.56
N GLY A 108 27.47 12.56 -2.11
CA GLY A 108 27.76 11.73 -3.29
C GLY A 108 28.61 10.48 -3.01
N GLN A 109 29.01 10.26 -1.75
CA GLN A 109 29.74 9.07 -1.33
C GLN A 109 28.80 7.98 -0.85
N GLN A 110 29.01 6.76 -1.31
CA GLN A 110 28.13 5.62 -1.03
C GLN A 110 28.14 5.24 0.45
N VAL A 111 26.95 5.07 1.00
CA VAL A 111 26.74 4.43 2.30
C VAL A 111 26.79 2.92 2.09
N VAL A 112 27.55 2.21 2.93
CA VAL A 112 27.75 0.76 2.83
C VAL A 112 27.09 -0.02 3.96
N ASP A 113 26.81 0.62 5.10
CA ASP A 113 26.15 0.00 6.24
C ASP A 113 25.56 1.08 7.19
N GLY A 114 24.82 0.64 8.20
CA GLY A 114 24.25 1.48 9.26
C GLY A 114 22.73 1.45 9.34
N THR A 115 22.18 2.11 10.35
CA THR A 115 20.73 2.19 10.56
C THR A 115 20.26 3.64 10.48
N LEU A 116 19.17 3.86 9.75
CA LEU A 116 18.44 5.13 9.71
C LEU A 116 17.12 4.97 10.44
N SER A 117 16.90 5.77 11.47
CA SER A 117 15.66 5.85 12.22
C SER A 117 14.87 7.07 11.74
N ILE A 118 13.64 6.83 11.30
CA ILE A 118 12.66 7.86 11.02
C ILE A 118 11.62 7.83 12.14
N ALA A 119 11.35 8.97 12.77
CA ALA A 119 10.26 9.13 13.71
C ALA A 119 9.30 10.22 13.24
N LEU A 120 8.05 10.14 13.71
CA LEU A 120 6.99 11.10 13.40
C LEU A 120 6.31 11.52 14.70
N GLN A 121 6.31 12.83 14.97
CA GLN A 121 5.60 13.42 16.09
C GLN A 121 4.93 14.72 15.65
N ASP A 122 3.63 14.87 15.93
CA ASP A 122 2.88 16.09 15.63
C ASP A 122 3.05 16.60 14.18
N SER A 123 3.06 15.67 13.21
CA SER A 123 3.28 15.92 11.77
C SER A 123 4.70 16.38 11.38
N ASN A 124 5.65 16.34 12.30
CA ASN A 124 7.07 16.60 12.02
C ASN A 124 7.85 15.28 12.02
N TYR A 125 8.65 15.09 10.99
CA TYR A 125 9.54 13.96 10.89
C TYR A 125 10.87 14.28 11.54
N THR A 126 11.48 13.30 12.19
CA THR A 126 12.87 13.36 12.61
C THR A 126 13.64 12.20 12.01
N ILE A 127 14.90 12.48 11.69
CA ILE A 127 15.87 11.48 11.28
C ILE A 127 16.93 11.35 12.36
N GLY A 128 17.35 10.12 12.61
CA GLY A 128 18.54 9.81 13.40
C GLY A 128 19.22 8.60 12.82
N GLY A 129 20.51 8.42 13.10
CA GLY A 129 21.18 7.20 12.65
C GLY A 129 22.68 7.22 12.80
N ILE A 130 23.27 6.05 12.58
CA ILE A 130 24.71 5.88 12.39
C ILE A 130 24.89 5.21 11.03
N LEU A 131 25.68 5.84 10.16
CA LEU A 131 25.99 5.33 8.82
C LEU A 131 27.49 5.12 8.66
N TYR A 132 27.85 4.15 7.84
CA TYR A 132 29.22 3.86 7.45
C TYR A 132 29.37 4.16 5.96
N LEU A 133 30.36 4.96 5.61
CA LEU A 133 30.70 5.25 4.23
C LEU A 133 31.75 4.26 3.71
N ALA A 134 31.87 4.18 2.38
CA ALA A 134 32.83 3.28 1.73
C ALA A 134 34.31 3.55 2.06
N ASP A 135 34.66 4.73 2.58
CA ASP A 135 36.01 5.10 3.01
C ASP A 135 36.25 4.89 4.52
N GLU A 136 35.36 4.14 5.19
CA GLU A 136 35.39 3.84 6.62
C GLU A 136 35.00 5.03 7.53
N THR A 137 34.57 6.17 6.97
CA THR A 137 34.00 7.28 7.75
C THR A 137 32.71 6.84 8.42
N VAL A 138 32.58 7.15 9.72
CA VAL A 138 31.37 6.90 10.51
C VAL A 138 30.62 8.22 10.69
N LEU A 139 29.38 8.26 10.25
CA LEU A 139 28.51 9.42 10.40
C LEU A 139 27.53 9.20 11.55
N LYS A 140 27.30 10.23 12.35
CA LYS A 140 26.18 10.31 13.29
C LYS A 140 25.22 11.39 12.82
N LEU A 141 23.99 10.99 12.54
CA LEU A 141 22.97 11.87 11.99
C LEU A 141 21.91 12.19 13.03
N SER A 142 21.47 13.44 13.04
CA SER A 142 20.23 13.90 13.66
C SER A 142 19.52 14.87 12.72
N GLY A 143 18.25 15.16 12.97
CA GLY A 143 17.57 16.23 12.25
C GLY A 143 16.06 16.16 12.36
N GLY A 144 15.40 17.29 12.10
CA GLY A 144 13.95 17.40 12.01
C GLY A 144 13.56 18.07 10.71
N PHE A 145 12.58 17.52 10.00
CA PHE A 145 12.10 18.04 8.72
C PHE A 145 10.59 17.86 8.57
N THR A 146 9.98 18.70 7.74
CA THR A 146 8.57 18.55 7.36
C THR A 146 8.49 17.78 6.06
N TYR A 147 7.79 16.65 6.09
CA TYR A 147 7.52 15.84 4.89
C TYR A 147 6.16 16.24 4.32
N ALA A 148 6.14 16.72 3.08
CA ALA A 148 4.92 17.16 2.43
C ALA A 148 4.07 15.96 1.97
N TYR A 149 2.75 16.05 2.17
CA TYR A 149 1.81 15.11 1.60
C TYR A 149 1.86 15.19 0.06
N GLN A 150 2.07 14.04 -0.57
CA GLN A 150 1.83 13.81 -1.99
C GLN A 150 0.61 12.87 -2.10
N PRO A 151 -0.18 12.89 -3.20
CA PRO A 151 -1.21 11.88 -3.49
C PRO A 151 -0.62 10.50 -3.82
N ASP A 152 -1.45 9.44 -3.76
CA ASP A 152 -0.97 8.08 -3.98
C ASP A 152 -0.59 7.87 -5.44
N PRO A 153 0.70 7.57 -5.75
CA PRO A 153 1.08 7.29 -7.12
C PRO A 153 0.55 5.94 -7.61
N TYR A 154 -0.06 5.11 -6.74
CA TYR A 154 -0.69 3.87 -7.14
C TYR A 154 -1.87 4.11 -8.08
N ILE A 155 -1.70 3.69 -9.33
CA ILE A 155 -2.74 3.62 -10.35
C ILE A 155 -2.90 2.13 -10.69
N PRO A 156 -4.02 1.50 -10.30
CA PRO A 156 -4.26 0.09 -10.63
C PRO A 156 -4.37 -0.12 -12.14
N THR A 157 -3.90 -1.28 -12.61
CA THR A 157 -4.18 -1.73 -13.97
C THR A 157 -5.53 -2.41 -14.01
N TYR A 158 -6.43 -1.94 -14.87
CA TYR A 158 -7.76 -2.52 -14.99
C TYR A 158 -7.89 -3.43 -16.20
N THR A 159 -8.45 -4.62 -15.99
CA THR A 159 -8.86 -5.52 -17.07
C THR A 159 -10.33 -5.90 -16.95
N TYR A 160 -10.95 -6.38 -18.03
CA TYR A 160 -12.32 -6.89 -17.95
C TYR A 160 -12.56 -8.15 -18.79
N THR A 161 -13.53 -8.96 -18.37
CA THR A 161 -14.18 -9.97 -19.22
C THR A 161 -15.58 -9.51 -19.57
N ASP A 162 -16.12 -9.99 -20.70
CA ASP A 162 -17.47 -9.69 -21.14
C ASP A 162 -18.17 -10.99 -21.59
N GLU A 163 -19.15 -11.42 -20.81
CA GLU A 163 -20.03 -12.52 -21.19
C GLU A 163 -21.35 -11.97 -21.76
N THR A 164 -21.62 -12.27 -23.02
CA THR A 164 -22.80 -11.76 -23.71
C THR A 164 -23.93 -12.79 -23.78
N GLN A 165 -25.16 -12.34 -23.54
CA GLN A 165 -26.38 -13.12 -23.76
C GLN A 165 -27.37 -12.37 -24.67
N THR A 166 -27.85 -13.03 -25.72
CA THR A 166 -28.82 -12.46 -26.67
C THR A 166 -30.05 -13.38 -26.81
N PRO A 167 -31.29 -12.87 -26.67
CA PRO A 167 -31.62 -11.51 -26.25
C PRO A 167 -31.24 -11.28 -24.77
N ALA A 168 -31.11 -10.01 -24.36
CA ALA A 168 -31.06 -9.71 -22.94
C ALA A 168 -32.36 -10.18 -22.25
N MET A 169 -32.23 -10.68 -21.02
CA MET A 169 -33.36 -11.12 -20.22
C MET A 169 -33.58 -10.16 -19.06
N GLY A 170 -34.80 -9.65 -18.94
CA GLY A 170 -35.20 -8.64 -17.97
C GLY A 170 -36.59 -8.89 -17.39
N GLY A 171 -37.25 -7.82 -16.94
CA GLY A 171 -38.53 -7.88 -16.24
C GLY A 171 -38.41 -8.54 -14.85
N ALA A 172 -39.56 -8.84 -14.24
CA ALA A 172 -39.59 -9.50 -12.94
C ALA A 172 -38.85 -10.86 -13.02
N GLN A 173 -37.88 -11.07 -12.13
CA GLN A 173 -37.05 -12.28 -12.06
C GLN A 173 -36.20 -12.58 -13.33
N GLY A 174 -35.97 -11.61 -14.20
CA GLY A 174 -35.09 -11.81 -15.37
C GLY A 174 -35.61 -12.83 -16.38
N SER A 175 -36.93 -12.95 -16.52
CA SER A 175 -37.58 -13.99 -17.33
C SER A 175 -38.22 -13.48 -18.63
N THR A 176 -38.16 -12.17 -18.89
CA THR A 176 -38.75 -11.55 -20.09
C THR A 176 -37.66 -11.16 -21.09
N PRO A 177 -37.66 -11.67 -22.33
CA PRO A 177 -36.70 -11.26 -23.34
C PRO A 177 -36.93 -9.79 -23.75
N ILE A 178 -35.85 -9.04 -23.91
CA ILE A 178 -35.86 -7.67 -24.43
C ILE A 178 -35.45 -7.76 -25.91
N GLU A 179 -36.40 -7.54 -26.81
CA GLU A 179 -36.17 -7.69 -28.25
C GLU A 179 -35.09 -6.74 -28.77
N GLY A 180 -34.23 -7.24 -29.68
CA GLY A 180 -33.17 -6.44 -30.30
C GLY A 180 -32.01 -6.07 -29.35
N SER A 181 -31.87 -6.72 -28.20
CA SER A 181 -30.87 -6.38 -27.19
C SER A 181 -29.91 -7.52 -26.86
N ALA A 182 -28.75 -7.19 -26.30
CA ALA A 182 -27.81 -8.12 -25.69
C ALA A 182 -27.46 -7.67 -24.27
N MET A 183 -27.37 -8.63 -23.35
CA MET A 183 -26.86 -8.40 -21.99
C MET A 183 -25.35 -8.66 -21.98
N HIS A 184 -24.56 -7.65 -21.65
CA HIS A 184 -23.13 -7.74 -21.42
C HIS A 184 -22.87 -7.82 -19.92
N ARG A 185 -22.25 -8.91 -19.48
CA ARG A 185 -21.83 -9.12 -18.09
C ARG A 185 -20.35 -8.80 -17.99
N ILE A 186 -20.09 -7.52 -17.72
CA ILE A 186 -18.74 -6.97 -17.66
C ILE A 186 -18.19 -7.20 -16.27
N THR A 187 -17.18 -8.06 -16.15
CA THR A 187 -16.45 -8.25 -14.89
C THR A 187 -15.13 -7.52 -14.98
N VAL A 188 -14.92 -6.52 -14.12
CA VAL A 188 -13.69 -5.73 -14.06
C VAL A 188 -12.80 -6.24 -12.92
N TYR A 189 -11.51 -6.31 -13.20
CA TYR A 189 -10.45 -6.62 -12.25
C TYR A 189 -9.49 -5.44 -12.14
N ALA A 190 -9.00 -5.17 -10.94
CA ALA A 190 -7.91 -4.25 -10.63
C ALA A 190 -6.69 -5.09 -10.21
N ASP A 191 -5.62 -5.06 -11.00
CA ASP A 191 -4.42 -5.88 -10.79
C ASP A 191 -4.73 -7.38 -10.57
N GLY A 192 -5.71 -7.91 -11.31
CA GLY A 192 -6.17 -9.30 -11.22
C GLY A 192 -7.12 -9.60 -10.06
N VAL A 193 -7.40 -8.63 -9.19
CA VAL A 193 -8.39 -8.75 -8.10
C VAL A 193 -9.74 -8.24 -8.59
N PHE A 194 -10.83 -8.96 -8.29
CA PHE A 194 -12.18 -8.52 -8.66
C PHE A 194 -12.46 -7.10 -8.17
N TYR A 195 -12.99 -6.24 -9.04
CA TYR A 195 -13.30 -4.84 -8.73
C TYR A 195 -14.77 -4.50 -8.95
N ALA A 196 -15.35 -4.87 -10.10
CA ALA A 196 -16.74 -4.57 -10.39
C ALA A 196 -17.38 -5.64 -11.27
N TYR A 197 -18.70 -5.74 -11.20
CA TYR A 197 -19.51 -6.54 -12.10
C TYR A 197 -20.69 -5.68 -12.54
N LEU A 198 -20.90 -5.54 -13.85
CA LEU A 198 -21.94 -4.71 -14.44
C LEU A 198 -22.75 -5.51 -15.45
N GLU A 199 -24.06 -5.47 -15.34
CA GLU A 199 -25.00 -6.10 -16.28
C GLU A 199 -25.61 -5.05 -17.18
N VAL A 200 -24.99 -4.82 -18.34
CA VAL A 200 -25.31 -3.75 -19.28
C VAL A 200 -26.20 -4.29 -20.39
N VAL A 201 -27.36 -3.67 -20.61
CA VAL A 201 -28.25 -3.98 -21.74
C VAL A 201 -27.94 -3.06 -22.90
N ALA A 202 -27.32 -3.60 -23.95
CA ALA A 202 -26.95 -2.90 -25.18
C ALA A 202 -27.81 -3.36 -26.36
N ASP A 203 -27.73 -2.65 -27.49
CA ASP A 203 -28.30 -3.12 -28.77
C ASP A 203 -27.58 -4.41 -29.19
N ALA A 204 -28.32 -5.42 -29.65
CA ALA A 204 -27.74 -6.71 -30.04
C ALA A 204 -26.73 -6.62 -31.19
N ASN A 205 -26.78 -5.56 -31.99
CA ASN A 205 -25.88 -5.30 -33.10
C ASN A 205 -24.87 -4.18 -32.80
N ALA A 206 -24.76 -3.75 -31.54
CA ALA A 206 -23.81 -2.72 -31.15
C ALA A 206 -22.38 -3.18 -31.44
N THR A 207 -21.63 -2.37 -32.21
CA THR A 207 -20.19 -2.57 -32.43
C THR A 207 -19.34 -1.89 -31.36
N SER A 208 -19.99 -1.23 -30.39
CA SER A 208 -19.35 -0.53 -29.28
C SER A 208 -20.30 -0.48 -28.08
N LEU A 209 -19.74 -0.55 -26.87
CA LEU A 209 -20.46 -0.39 -25.61
C LEU A 209 -20.63 1.08 -25.19
N SER A 210 -20.18 2.03 -26.01
CA SER A 210 -20.23 3.45 -25.69
C SER A 210 -21.67 3.92 -25.43
N GLY A 211 -21.91 4.56 -24.28
CA GLY A 211 -23.22 5.07 -23.92
C GLY A 211 -23.34 5.45 -22.44
N THR A 212 -24.44 6.10 -22.10
CA THR A 212 -24.83 6.38 -20.71
C THR A 212 -26.01 5.48 -20.35
N TYR A 213 -25.84 4.71 -19.27
CA TYR A 213 -26.76 3.68 -18.85
C TYR A 213 -27.41 4.04 -17.51
N THR A 214 -28.73 3.90 -17.43
CA THR A 214 -29.48 4.11 -16.19
C THR A 214 -29.62 2.81 -15.41
N ILE A 215 -29.46 2.85 -14.09
CA ILE A 215 -29.64 1.67 -13.24
C ILE A 215 -31.13 1.41 -13.05
N LYS A 216 -31.58 0.16 -13.25
CA LYS A 216 -32.99 -0.22 -13.17
C LYS A 216 -33.19 -1.48 -12.35
N ASP A 217 -34.21 -1.48 -11.48
CA ASP A 217 -34.69 -2.69 -10.82
C ASP A 217 -35.59 -3.46 -11.80
N GLY A 218 -35.05 -4.52 -12.39
CA GLY A 218 -35.67 -5.22 -13.51
C GLY A 218 -35.54 -4.43 -14.82
N VAL A 219 -34.40 -4.58 -15.49
CA VAL A 219 -34.18 -3.99 -16.82
C VAL A 219 -35.26 -4.42 -17.82
N ASN A 220 -35.59 -3.54 -18.76
CA ASN A 220 -36.63 -3.75 -19.76
C ASN A 220 -36.33 -3.09 -21.11
N SER A 221 -35.20 -2.42 -21.26
CA SER A 221 -34.80 -1.76 -22.50
C SER A 221 -33.29 -1.59 -22.61
N VAL A 222 -32.81 -1.37 -23.83
CA VAL A 222 -31.43 -0.96 -24.14
C VAL A 222 -31.09 0.36 -23.45
N GLY A 223 -29.83 0.52 -23.02
CA GLY A 223 -29.38 1.70 -22.28
C GLY A 223 -29.63 1.59 -20.76
N GLN A 224 -29.85 0.37 -20.25
CA GLN A 224 -30.06 0.13 -18.83
C GLN A 224 -28.99 -0.79 -18.25
N ILE A 225 -28.79 -0.67 -16.93
CA ILE A 225 -27.97 -1.57 -16.13
C ILE A 225 -28.85 -2.26 -15.07
N GLY A 226 -28.69 -3.58 -14.92
CA GLY A 226 -29.35 -4.33 -13.86
C GLY A 226 -28.86 -3.91 -12.48
N ASN A 227 -29.78 -3.60 -11.57
CA ASN A 227 -29.44 -3.32 -10.18
C ASN A 227 -28.77 -4.52 -9.48
N GLY A 228 -27.89 -4.23 -8.54
CA GLY A 228 -27.36 -5.20 -7.60
C GLY A 228 -28.39 -5.59 -6.54
N TYR A 229 -28.27 -6.83 -6.07
CA TYR A 229 -29.08 -7.35 -4.99
C TYR A 229 -28.31 -8.29 -4.08
N TYR A 230 -28.79 -8.37 -2.84
CA TYR A 230 -28.38 -9.33 -1.83
C TYR A 230 -29.64 -9.93 -1.20
N LEU A 231 -29.67 -11.25 -1.08
CA LEU A 231 -30.75 -12.00 -0.46
C LEU A 231 -30.16 -13.08 0.44
N ASP A 232 -30.63 -13.16 1.67
CA ASP A 232 -30.33 -14.28 2.56
C ASP A 232 -31.59 -15.13 2.73
N TRP A 233 -31.52 -16.39 2.29
CA TRP A 233 -32.65 -17.30 2.33
C TRP A 233 -33.07 -17.67 3.75
N SER A 234 -32.20 -17.50 4.75
CA SER A 234 -32.54 -17.75 6.15
C SER A 234 -33.65 -16.83 6.65
N TRP A 235 -33.83 -15.65 6.05
CA TRP A 235 -34.95 -14.75 6.32
C TRP A 235 -36.31 -15.37 6.00
N TYR A 236 -36.32 -16.36 5.08
CA TYR A 236 -37.52 -17.05 4.61
C TYR A 236 -37.51 -18.55 4.95
N GLY A 237 -36.66 -18.98 5.89
CA GLY A 237 -36.57 -20.38 6.34
C GLY A 237 -35.77 -21.31 5.41
N GLY A 238 -35.07 -20.78 4.42
CA GLY A 238 -34.11 -21.51 3.59
C GLY A 238 -32.68 -21.41 4.12
N ALA A 239 -31.71 -21.88 3.33
CA ALA A 239 -30.29 -21.80 3.64
C ALA A 239 -29.50 -21.14 2.50
N GLY A 240 -28.49 -20.35 2.85
CA GLY A 240 -27.57 -19.72 1.92
C GLY A 240 -27.93 -18.29 1.56
N THR A 241 -26.98 -17.61 0.92
CA THR A 241 -27.12 -16.25 0.43
C THR A 241 -27.01 -16.24 -1.09
N LEU A 242 -27.76 -15.35 -1.72
CA LEU A 242 -27.72 -15.09 -3.15
C LEU A 242 -27.39 -13.61 -3.35
N GLN A 243 -26.39 -13.36 -4.18
CA GLN A 243 -25.98 -12.02 -4.57
C GLN A 243 -25.80 -12.01 -6.09
N GLY A 244 -26.13 -10.90 -6.72
CA GLY A 244 -26.05 -10.76 -8.17
C GLY A 244 -26.37 -9.34 -8.62
N GLY A 245 -26.48 -9.17 -9.93
CA GLY A 245 -26.66 -7.85 -10.55
C GLY A 245 -25.45 -6.94 -10.35
N SER A 246 -25.58 -5.66 -10.65
CA SER A 246 -24.40 -4.77 -10.74
C SER A 246 -23.90 -4.24 -9.40
N TYR A 247 -22.58 -4.32 -9.17
CA TYR A 247 -21.92 -3.79 -7.98
C TYR A 247 -20.44 -3.49 -8.24
N TYR A 248 -19.84 -2.68 -7.38
CA TYR A 248 -18.39 -2.44 -7.36
C TYR A 248 -17.84 -2.57 -5.94
N MET A 249 -16.53 -2.77 -5.83
CA MET A 249 -15.83 -2.84 -4.55
C MET A 249 -15.35 -1.45 -4.13
N LYS A 250 -15.59 -1.09 -2.86
CA LYS A 250 -14.96 0.07 -2.21
C LYS A 250 -14.18 -0.43 -1.01
N GLY A 251 -12.88 -0.65 -1.21
CA GLY A 251 -12.10 -1.46 -0.27
C GLY A 251 -12.64 -2.88 -0.25
N GLU A 252 -12.97 -3.39 0.95
CA GLU A 252 -13.54 -4.73 1.13
C GLU A 252 -15.08 -4.77 0.98
N ASP A 253 -15.72 -3.61 0.92
CA ASP A 253 -17.18 -3.51 0.92
C ASP A 253 -17.77 -3.61 -0.50
N LYS A 254 -18.84 -4.40 -0.63
CA LYS A 254 -19.63 -4.47 -1.86
C LYS A 254 -20.66 -3.34 -1.93
N MET A 255 -20.54 -2.52 -2.96
CA MET A 255 -21.45 -1.41 -3.25
C MET A 255 -22.45 -1.85 -4.33
N PHE A 256 -23.57 -2.46 -3.90
CA PHE A 256 -24.63 -2.88 -4.81
C PHE A 256 -25.36 -1.66 -5.40
N LEU A 257 -25.35 -1.55 -6.73
CA LEU A 257 -26.01 -0.46 -7.43
C LEU A 257 -27.53 -0.61 -7.32
N ARG A 258 -28.24 0.46 -6.98
CA ARG A 258 -29.69 0.49 -6.91
C ARG A 258 -30.25 1.49 -7.90
N GLU A 259 -31.49 1.25 -8.31
CA GLU A 259 -32.23 2.21 -9.13
C GLU A 259 -32.26 3.59 -8.45
N GLY A 260 -32.06 4.64 -9.26
CA GLY A 260 -32.00 6.01 -8.79
C GLY A 260 -31.62 6.98 -9.91
N ALA A 261 -31.25 8.20 -9.53
CA ALA A 261 -30.88 9.26 -10.48
C ALA A 261 -29.43 9.15 -11.00
N GLY A 262 -28.64 8.20 -10.49
CA GLY A 262 -27.28 7.96 -10.93
C GLY A 262 -27.20 7.23 -12.26
N THR A 263 -26.06 7.33 -12.93
CA THR A 263 -25.81 6.66 -14.22
C THR A 263 -24.41 6.07 -14.26
N VAL A 264 -24.21 5.11 -15.17
CA VAL A 264 -22.87 4.64 -15.56
C VAL A 264 -22.66 5.01 -17.01
N THR A 265 -21.60 5.74 -17.31
CA THR A 265 -21.17 6.04 -18.68
C THR A 265 -20.00 5.14 -19.06
N ILE A 266 -20.10 4.51 -20.22
CA ILE A 266 -19.01 3.74 -20.83
C ILE A 266 -18.57 4.51 -22.07
N ALA A 267 -17.28 4.76 -22.19
CA ALA A 267 -16.65 5.13 -23.45
C ALA A 267 -15.80 3.94 -23.90
N ASP A 268 -16.05 3.46 -25.11
CA ASP A 268 -15.38 2.27 -25.65
C ASP A 268 -14.58 2.66 -26.89
N ASN A 269 -13.26 2.55 -26.76
CA ASN A 269 -12.30 2.87 -27.79
C ASN A 269 -11.68 1.58 -28.36
N GLY A 270 -12.51 0.78 -29.04
CA GLY A 270 -12.08 -0.46 -29.68
C GLY A 270 -11.77 -1.59 -28.70
N GLY A 271 -12.60 -1.76 -27.67
CA GLY A 271 -12.43 -2.76 -26.60
C GLY A 271 -11.56 -2.28 -25.44
N LYS A 272 -11.15 -1.00 -25.45
CA LYS A 272 -10.55 -0.33 -24.29
C LYS A 272 -11.60 0.59 -23.68
N LEU A 273 -12.08 0.25 -22.48
CA LEU A 273 -13.19 0.94 -21.84
C LEU A 273 -12.70 2.02 -20.86
N ALA A 274 -13.38 3.15 -20.84
CA ALA A 274 -13.43 4.04 -19.68
C ALA A 274 -14.85 3.99 -19.11
N ILE A 275 -14.98 3.65 -17.83
CA ILE A 275 -16.27 3.43 -17.17
C ILE A 275 -16.38 4.38 -15.99
N THR A 276 -17.41 5.21 -15.99
CA THR A 276 -17.63 6.24 -14.98
C THR A 276 -19.02 6.11 -14.38
N GLY A 277 -19.09 5.84 -13.08
CA GLY A 277 -20.32 5.83 -12.31
C GLY A 277 -20.49 7.12 -11.52
N GLU A 278 -21.63 7.80 -11.68
CA GLU A 278 -21.90 9.08 -11.01
C GLU A 278 -23.24 9.07 -10.28
N ASN A 279 -23.27 9.70 -9.10
CA ASN A 279 -24.47 9.90 -8.27
C ASN A 279 -25.26 8.60 -8.00
N LEU A 280 -24.54 7.49 -7.84
CA LEU A 280 -25.13 6.16 -7.76
C LEU A 280 -25.89 5.99 -6.45
N SER A 281 -27.13 5.49 -6.54
CA SER A 281 -27.82 4.95 -5.38
C SER A 281 -27.21 3.61 -5.02
N LEU A 282 -26.88 3.40 -3.74
CA LEU A 282 -26.25 2.19 -3.25
C LEU A 282 -27.14 1.52 -2.20
N LEU A 283 -27.24 0.20 -2.22
CA LEU A 283 -27.98 -0.56 -1.21
C LEU A 283 -27.36 -0.34 0.17
N ASP A 284 -28.18 -0.02 1.16
CA ASP A 284 -27.80 -0.10 2.57
C ASP A 284 -27.87 -1.57 3.01
N LEU A 285 -26.77 -2.30 2.80
CA LEU A 285 -26.71 -3.73 3.07
C LEU A 285 -26.85 -4.03 4.56
N GLU A 286 -26.30 -3.17 5.43
CA GLU A 286 -26.39 -3.34 6.88
C GLU A 286 -27.83 -3.20 7.36
N ALA A 287 -28.56 -2.17 6.90
CA ALA A 287 -29.97 -1.99 7.21
C ALA A 287 -30.84 -3.13 6.66
N LEU A 288 -30.53 -3.62 5.46
CA LEU A 288 -31.23 -4.77 4.86
C LEU A 288 -31.05 -6.04 5.71
N ILE A 289 -29.81 -6.33 6.14
CA ILE A 289 -29.50 -7.49 6.99
C ILE A 289 -30.15 -7.35 8.37
N ALA A 290 -30.01 -6.18 9.02
CA ALA A 290 -30.58 -5.94 10.34
C ALA A 290 -32.12 -6.08 10.37
N SER A 291 -32.77 -5.74 9.25
CA SER A 291 -34.22 -5.87 9.07
C SER A 291 -34.67 -7.24 8.57
N LYS A 292 -33.76 -8.21 8.40
CA LYS A 292 -34.03 -9.54 7.82
C LYS A 292 -34.75 -9.46 6.48
N GLY A 293 -34.27 -8.60 5.59
CA GLY A 293 -34.81 -8.45 4.24
C GLY A 293 -36.03 -7.54 4.11
N ALA A 294 -36.50 -6.92 5.20
CA ALA A 294 -37.69 -6.08 5.17
C ALA A 294 -37.43 -4.66 4.63
N ASN A 295 -36.24 -4.10 4.87
CA ASN A 295 -35.92 -2.71 4.53
C ASN A 295 -34.90 -2.64 3.38
N TRP A 296 -35.40 -2.37 2.17
CA TRP A 296 -34.58 -2.12 0.99
C TRP A 296 -34.33 -0.62 0.83
N THR A 297 -33.48 -0.08 1.69
CA THR A 297 -33.11 1.34 1.68
C THR A 297 -31.79 1.57 0.97
N ASN A 298 -31.58 2.80 0.52
CA ASN A 298 -30.30 3.22 -0.05
C ASN A 298 -29.47 3.94 1.00
N LEU A 299 -28.14 3.81 0.91
CA LEU A 299 -27.22 4.63 1.68
C LEU A 299 -27.50 6.13 1.43
N PRO A 300 -27.41 6.99 2.47
CA PRO A 300 -27.53 8.43 2.28
C PRO A 300 -26.44 8.99 1.36
N ALA A 301 -25.22 8.45 1.49
CA ALA A 301 -24.08 8.81 0.66
C ALA A 301 -24.23 8.22 -0.75
N LYS A 302 -23.93 9.04 -1.76
CA LYS A 302 -23.95 8.62 -3.16
C LYS A 302 -22.65 7.93 -3.55
N GLY A 303 -22.78 6.87 -4.33
CA GLY A 303 -21.65 6.16 -4.92
C GLY A 303 -21.10 6.86 -6.15
N SER A 304 -19.81 6.66 -6.39
CA SER A 304 -19.14 7.00 -7.64
C SER A 304 -17.91 6.12 -7.81
N PHE A 305 -17.50 5.92 -9.06
CA PHE A 305 -16.24 5.28 -9.42
C PHE A 305 -15.79 5.76 -10.79
N ILE A 306 -14.48 5.76 -11.03
CA ILE A 306 -13.88 6.09 -12.32
C ILE A 306 -12.87 5.02 -12.64
N LEU A 307 -13.05 4.36 -13.78
CA LEU A 307 -12.16 3.36 -14.33
C LEU A 307 -11.71 3.86 -15.68
N THR A 308 -10.40 3.92 -15.88
CA THR A 308 -9.80 4.38 -17.13
C THR A 308 -8.93 3.27 -17.67
N ASP A 309 -8.85 3.19 -19.00
CA ASP A 309 -7.97 2.25 -19.68
C ASP A 309 -8.23 0.77 -19.33
N VAL A 310 -9.48 0.40 -19.09
CA VAL A 310 -9.89 -0.98 -18.78
C VAL A 310 -9.78 -1.82 -20.06
N THR A 311 -8.84 -2.75 -20.10
CA THR A 311 -8.56 -3.57 -21.30
C THR A 311 -9.19 -4.95 -21.22
N LEU A 312 -9.67 -5.50 -22.34
CA LEU A 312 -10.20 -6.86 -22.39
C LEU A 312 -9.12 -7.89 -21.97
N SER A 313 -9.46 -8.78 -21.06
CA SER A 313 -8.64 -9.92 -20.66
C SER A 313 -8.65 -10.97 -21.77
N ASN A 314 -7.46 -11.37 -22.24
CA ASN A 314 -7.29 -12.46 -23.20
C ASN A 314 -7.44 -13.84 -22.55
#